data_AF-A0A0V0QDC8-F1
#
_entry.id   AF-A0A0V0QDC8-F1
#
_cell.length_a   1.000
_cell.length_b   1.000
_cell.length_c   1.000
_cell.angle_alpha   90.00
_cell.angle_beta   90.00
_cell.angle_gamma   90.00
#
_symmetry.space_group_name_H-M   'P 1'
#
loop_
_entity.id
_entity.type
_entity.pdbx_description
1 polymer ?
#
loop_
_entity_poly.entity_id
_entity_poly.type
_entity_poly.pdbx_seq_one_letter_code
_entity_poly.pdbx_strand_id
1 'polypeptide(L)'
;MQSYKIHVVSEHLKDRYPYLELPFRERLDKTEVYDAVFDRAIPKLVEILLMPNIEHYKYRDAFITLNEQVSHQENKDMMISEGLVGIASAYLQHKVVEIRREAVLLLGSLCSIKRGRDFLDETSYEGLKFMILDDNLQAREACQWAICRIVSGRDGVEQIVKSELVKDMISSFLKHAQENQVEEARYLIMLLESFLYVLQYDDGIQFFLKKNVVQRLNEMLKNEKNTYFDESLDCLSKIAVNFEGKEEIINHKVIDTASKYLESEEIKEIQYAVILIMNAAIHLEGKKQCTYVKNDFIITKLINLLTNDNYDFEGFMLRDIQQTLKNISELPDGFYQITKILANNVEKLNEVFGPSVILSLAQLLPKTSELARPPFLDEKKADEYKVYAKTICEFILKTPDDLALIIAFEDTVKIVEKIVVFLIYNSEQDEELFHMTMETLTKLCSADQSSLQTLQDYLKEYGDFYHPYTGVKLNDVVENYKDKTLLELLQGKY
;
A
#
# COMPACT_ATOMS: atom_id res chain seq x y z
N MET A 1 -31.51 -17.03 30.65
CA MET A 1 -32.97 -17.11 30.85
C MET A 1 -33.62 -15.98 30.07
N GLN A 2 -34.12 -16.26 28.87
CA GLN A 2 -34.92 -15.31 28.09
C GLN A 2 -36.36 -15.35 28.61
N SER A 3 -36.90 -14.20 29.00
CA SER A 3 -38.29 -14.04 29.40
C SER A 3 -39.18 -13.96 28.15
N TYR A 4 -39.86 -15.06 27.82
CA TYR A 4 -40.98 -14.99 26.87
C TYR A 4 -42.18 -14.35 27.57
N LYS A 5 -42.57 -13.15 27.13
CA LYS A 5 -43.90 -12.60 27.42
C LYS A 5 -44.88 -13.28 26.46
N ILE A 6 -45.69 -14.18 26.99
CA ILE A 6 -46.86 -14.72 26.27
C ILE A 6 -47.85 -13.56 26.11
N HIS A 7 -47.98 -13.05 24.88
CA HIS A 7 -49.05 -12.14 24.52
C HIS A 7 -50.35 -12.94 24.39
N VAL A 8 -51.14 -13.00 25.48
CA VAL A 8 -52.50 -13.52 25.43
C VAL A 8 -53.38 -12.42 24.84
N VAL A 9 -53.63 -12.48 23.53
CA VAL A 9 -54.65 -11.63 22.90
C VAL A 9 -56.01 -12.24 23.22
N SER A 10 -56.81 -11.52 24.01
CA SER A 10 -58.18 -11.92 24.33
C SER A 10 -59.00 -12.09 23.04
N GLU A 11 -59.69 -13.23 22.88
CA GLU A 11 -60.63 -13.42 21.76
C GLU A 11 -61.75 -12.35 21.74
N HIS A 12 -62.01 -11.68 22.88
CA HIS A 12 -63.00 -10.60 22.97
C HIS A 12 -62.51 -9.26 22.40
N LEU A 13 -61.26 -9.16 21.96
CA LEU A 13 -60.77 -7.99 21.22
C LEU A 13 -61.04 -8.08 19.71
N LYS A 14 -61.32 -9.27 19.15
CA LYS A 14 -61.69 -9.41 17.72
C LYS A 14 -62.94 -8.58 17.37
N ASP A 15 -63.92 -8.54 18.27
CA ASP A 15 -65.20 -7.86 18.01
C ASP A 15 -65.17 -6.35 18.29
N ARG A 16 -64.10 -5.83 18.91
CA ARG A 16 -63.99 -4.40 19.28
C ARG A 16 -63.04 -3.59 18.40
N TYR A 17 -62.38 -4.22 17.44
CA TYR A 17 -61.65 -3.54 16.37
C TYR A 17 -62.37 -3.75 15.04
N PRO A 18 -63.39 -2.94 14.69
CA PRO A 18 -63.94 -2.91 13.32
C PRO A 18 -62.91 -2.44 12.27
N TYR A 19 -61.68 -2.12 12.70
CA TYR A 19 -60.54 -1.74 11.88
C TYR A 19 -59.45 -2.83 11.82
N LEU A 20 -59.69 -4.04 12.34
CA LEU A 20 -58.88 -5.19 11.95
C LEU A 20 -59.18 -5.42 10.47
N GLU A 21 -58.30 -4.90 9.61
CA GLU A 21 -58.36 -5.06 8.18
C GLU A 21 -58.67 -6.53 7.88
N LEU A 22 -59.83 -6.76 7.25
CA LEU A 22 -60.18 -8.08 6.73
C LEU A 22 -58.98 -8.59 5.93
N PRO A 23 -58.64 -9.89 5.96
CA PRO A 23 -57.59 -10.42 5.09
C PRO A 23 -57.92 -9.98 3.67
N PHE A 24 -57.13 -9.03 3.14
CA PHE A 24 -57.48 -8.21 1.99
C PHE A 24 -57.69 -9.12 0.78
N ARG A 25 -58.96 -9.40 0.51
CA ARG A 25 -59.42 -10.17 -0.63
C ARG A 25 -60.60 -9.42 -1.22
N GLU A 26 -60.30 -8.38 -1.98
CA GLU A 26 -60.99 -8.07 -3.24
C GLU A 26 -60.49 -6.73 -3.80
N ARG A 27 -59.58 -6.86 -4.78
CA ARG A 27 -59.29 -5.92 -5.89
C ARG A 27 -59.16 -4.45 -5.50
N LEU A 28 -57.92 -4.03 -5.26
CA LEU A 28 -57.51 -2.63 -5.38
C LEU A 28 -58.01 -2.04 -6.71
N ASP A 29 -58.75 -0.94 -6.63
CA ASP A 29 -59.05 -0.10 -7.78
C ASP A 29 -57.74 0.56 -8.26
N LYS A 30 -57.46 0.49 -9.56
CA LYS A 30 -56.29 1.12 -10.18
C LYS A 30 -56.26 2.65 -9.98
N THR A 31 -57.38 3.24 -9.58
CA THR A 31 -57.51 4.66 -9.23
C THR A 31 -57.13 4.98 -7.78
N GLU A 32 -57.15 4.01 -6.86
CA GLU A 32 -56.86 4.16 -5.42
C GLU A 32 -55.38 3.92 -5.06
N VAL A 33 -54.49 3.90 -6.06
CA VAL A 33 -53.03 3.73 -5.88
C VAL A 33 -52.44 4.78 -4.92
N TYR A 34 -53.10 5.93 -4.78
CA TYR A 34 -52.72 6.97 -3.82
C TYR A 34 -52.84 6.51 -2.36
N ASP A 35 -53.89 5.76 -1.99
CA ASP A 35 -54.14 5.38 -0.59
C ASP A 35 -53.10 4.36 -0.08
N ALA A 36 -52.65 3.46 -0.94
CA ALA A 36 -51.58 2.51 -0.63
C ALA A 36 -50.22 3.18 -0.34
N VAL A 37 -49.92 4.29 -1.02
CA VAL A 37 -48.71 5.09 -0.77
C VAL A 37 -48.79 5.77 0.60
N PHE A 38 -49.97 6.20 1.04
CA PHE A 38 -50.18 6.82 2.35
C PHE A 38 -50.19 5.81 3.50
N ASP A 39 -50.75 4.62 3.29
CA ASP A 39 -50.76 3.55 4.29
C ASP A 39 -49.39 2.91 4.50
N ARG A 40 -48.44 3.14 3.57
CA ARG A 40 -47.05 2.67 3.66
C ARG A 40 -46.94 1.15 3.85
N ALA A 41 -47.94 0.39 3.43
CA ALA A 41 -47.95 -1.06 3.58
C ALA A 41 -47.14 -1.71 2.46
N ILE A 42 -46.03 -2.37 2.82
CA ILE A 42 -45.13 -3.09 1.88
C ILE A 42 -45.91 -4.02 0.93
N PRO A 43 -46.87 -4.85 1.39
CA PRO A 43 -47.64 -5.73 0.47
C PRO A 43 -48.43 -4.96 -0.60
N LYS A 44 -49.03 -3.81 -0.25
CA LYS A 44 -49.78 -3.00 -1.24
C LYS A 44 -48.86 -2.40 -2.30
N LEU A 45 -47.67 -1.94 -1.90
CA LEU A 45 -46.66 -1.43 -2.83
C LEU A 45 -46.14 -2.53 -3.77
N VAL A 46 -45.98 -3.75 -3.25
CA VAL A 46 -45.65 -4.94 -4.06
C VAL A 46 -46.74 -5.23 -5.09
N GLU A 47 -48.01 -5.18 -4.70
CA GLU A 47 -49.12 -5.37 -5.64
C GLU A 47 -49.11 -4.33 -6.77
N ILE A 48 -48.87 -3.05 -6.45
CA ILE A 48 -48.73 -1.98 -7.46
C ILE A 48 -47.63 -2.30 -8.46
N LEU A 49 -46.47 -2.79 -8.00
CA LEU A 49 -45.36 -3.19 -8.87
C LEU A 49 -45.66 -4.41 -9.74
N LEU A 50 -46.64 -5.25 -9.35
CA LEU A 50 -47.06 -6.41 -10.13
C LEU A 50 -48.24 -6.10 -11.07
N MET A 51 -48.90 -4.95 -10.94
CA MET A 51 -50.02 -4.57 -11.81
C MET A 51 -49.54 -4.25 -13.22
N PRO A 52 -50.08 -4.91 -14.27
CA PRO A 52 -49.72 -4.59 -15.64
C PRO A 52 -50.44 -3.32 -16.11
N ASN A 53 -49.76 -2.56 -16.98
CA ASN A 53 -50.31 -1.41 -17.71
C ASN A 53 -50.88 -0.29 -16.81
N ILE A 54 -50.22 0.02 -15.70
CA ILE A 54 -50.48 1.26 -14.95
C ILE A 54 -49.50 2.35 -15.38
N GLU A 55 -49.82 3.59 -15.03
CA GLU A 55 -49.01 4.75 -15.41
C GLU A 55 -47.61 4.68 -14.78
N HIS A 56 -46.57 5.00 -15.56
CA HIS A 56 -45.17 4.84 -15.13
C HIS A 56 -44.83 5.55 -13.81
N TYR A 57 -45.40 6.73 -13.55
CA TYR A 57 -45.15 7.46 -12.31
C TYR A 57 -45.58 6.66 -11.07
N LYS A 58 -46.58 5.78 -11.17
CA LYS A 58 -47.03 4.93 -10.06
C LYS A 58 -45.98 3.89 -9.66
N TYR A 59 -45.32 3.26 -10.63
CA TYR A 59 -44.20 2.35 -10.34
C TYR A 59 -43.04 3.10 -9.69
N ARG A 60 -42.70 4.29 -10.21
CA ARG A 60 -41.64 5.13 -9.67
C ARG A 60 -41.93 5.52 -8.22
N ASP A 61 -43.13 6.05 -7.95
CA ASP A 61 -43.51 6.54 -6.63
C ASP A 61 -43.62 5.37 -5.62
N ALA A 62 -44.03 4.18 -6.08
CA ALA A 62 -43.97 2.95 -5.26
C ALA A 62 -42.53 2.59 -4.86
N PHE A 63 -41.58 2.59 -5.79
CA PHE A 63 -40.17 2.32 -5.46
C PHE A 63 -39.56 3.40 -4.55
N ILE A 64 -39.89 4.67 -4.75
CA ILE A 64 -39.46 5.76 -3.84
C ILE A 64 -39.97 5.49 -2.42
N THR A 65 -41.25 5.15 -2.29
CA THR A 65 -41.86 4.86 -0.98
C THR A 65 -41.20 3.64 -0.31
N LEU A 66 -40.89 2.59 -1.08
CA LEU A 66 -40.14 1.44 -0.57
C LEU A 66 -38.72 1.82 -0.13
N ASN A 67 -38.02 2.67 -0.89
CA ASN A 67 -36.69 3.19 -0.54
C ASN A 67 -36.70 4.02 0.75
N GLU A 68 -37.78 4.73 1.06
CA GLU A 68 -37.91 5.43 2.35
C GLU A 68 -38.03 4.46 3.53
N GLN A 69 -38.68 3.31 3.31
CA GLN A 69 -38.98 2.32 4.35
C GLN A 69 -37.87 1.29 4.58
N VAL A 70 -37.03 1.03 3.57
CA VAL A 70 -36.00 -0.03 3.59
C VAL A 70 -34.85 0.23 4.57
N SER A 71 -34.79 1.41 5.19
CA SER A 71 -33.76 1.76 6.18
C SER A 71 -33.78 0.87 7.44
N HIS A 72 -34.95 0.36 7.82
CA HIS A 72 -35.11 -0.52 8.98
C HIS A 72 -34.87 -2.00 8.64
N GLN A 73 -34.09 -2.70 9.46
CA GLN A 73 -33.73 -4.11 9.25
C GLN A 73 -34.97 -5.03 9.16
N GLU A 74 -35.99 -4.80 10.00
CA GLU A 74 -37.25 -5.56 9.97
C GLU A 74 -38.01 -5.36 8.65
N ASN A 75 -38.03 -4.11 8.15
CA ASN A 75 -38.63 -3.81 6.86
C ASN A 75 -37.86 -4.47 5.71
N LYS A 76 -36.51 -4.50 5.75
CA LYS A 76 -35.72 -5.24 4.76
C LYS A 76 -36.10 -6.71 4.72
N ASP A 77 -36.17 -7.35 5.89
CA ASP A 77 -36.51 -8.77 5.98
C ASP A 77 -37.94 -9.06 5.49
N MET A 78 -38.88 -8.18 5.80
CA MET A 78 -40.25 -8.25 5.29
C MET A 78 -40.28 -8.06 3.75
N MET A 79 -39.64 -7.02 3.23
CA MET A 79 -39.54 -6.77 1.78
C MET A 79 -38.90 -7.93 1.02
N ILE A 80 -37.84 -8.53 1.56
CA ILE A 80 -37.22 -9.73 0.97
C ILE A 80 -38.20 -10.90 0.99
N SER A 81 -38.96 -11.07 2.07
CA SER A 81 -39.96 -12.15 2.19
C SER A 81 -41.12 -11.98 1.19
N GLU A 82 -41.46 -10.73 0.85
CA GLU A 82 -42.45 -10.39 -0.19
C GLU A 82 -41.88 -10.47 -1.62
N GLY A 83 -40.64 -10.95 -1.80
CA GLY A 83 -40.05 -11.17 -3.12
C GLY A 83 -39.55 -9.90 -3.82
N LEU A 84 -39.36 -8.79 -3.10
CA LEU A 84 -38.96 -7.52 -3.71
C LEU A 84 -37.58 -7.55 -4.38
N VAL A 85 -36.69 -8.48 -4.02
CA VAL A 85 -35.41 -8.67 -4.73
C VAL A 85 -35.64 -9.04 -6.20
N GLY A 86 -36.51 -10.04 -6.46
CA GLY A 86 -36.84 -10.46 -7.81
C GLY A 86 -37.64 -9.41 -8.58
N ILE A 87 -38.59 -8.74 -7.92
CA ILE A 87 -39.36 -7.65 -8.53
C ILE A 87 -38.42 -6.50 -8.93
N ALA A 88 -37.59 -5.99 -8.01
CA ALA A 88 -36.65 -4.91 -8.31
C ALA A 88 -35.69 -5.30 -9.45
N SER A 89 -35.22 -6.56 -9.48
CA SER A 89 -34.36 -7.10 -10.53
C SER A 89 -35.02 -7.03 -11.92
N ALA A 90 -36.30 -7.41 -12.04
CA ALA A 90 -37.03 -7.32 -13.30
C ALA A 90 -37.20 -5.86 -13.79
N TYR A 91 -37.33 -4.91 -12.87
CA TYR A 91 -37.46 -3.49 -13.19
C TYR A 91 -36.15 -2.80 -13.59
N LEU A 92 -34.99 -3.46 -13.44
CA LEU A 92 -33.70 -2.94 -13.93
C LEU A 92 -33.64 -2.80 -15.46
N GLN A 93 -34.53 -3.46 -16.20
CA GLN A 93 -34.62 -3.36 -17.65
C GLN A 93 -35.82 -2.49 -18.11
N HIS A 94 -36.48 -1.80 -17.17
CA HIS A 94 -37.64 -0.97 -17.48
C HIS A 94 -37.26 0.18 -18.43
N LYS A 95 -38.14 0.56 -19.37
CA LYS A 95 -37.82 1.58 -20.40
C LYS A 95 -37.52 2.97 -19.82
N VAL A 96 -38.19 3.34 -18.74
CA VAL A 96 -38.05 4.64 -18.07
C VAL A 96 -36.89 4.60 -17.07
N VAL A 97 -35.91 5.49 -17.26
CA VAL A 97 -34.68 5.62 -16.45
C VAL A 97 -35.00 5.79 -14.96
N GLU A 98 -35.94 6.66 -14.62
CA GLU A 98 -36.32 6.96 -13.22
C GLU A 98 -36.76 5.71 -12.47
N ILE A 99 -37.52 4.82 -13.13
CA ILE A 99 -37.96 3.56 -12.52
C ILE A 99 -36.78 2.61 -12.31
N ARG A 100 -35.89 2.47 -13.31
CA ARG A 100 -34.69 1.64 -13.16
C ARG A 100 -33.80 2.12 -12.02
N ARG A 101 -33.62 3.45 -11.93
CA ARG A 101 -32.83 4.10 -10.87
C ARG A 101 -33.39 3.76 -9.50
N GLU A 102 -34.69 3.96 -9.27
CA GLU A 102 -35.29 3.70 -7.97
C GLU A 102 -35.35 2.20 -7.64
N ALA A 103 -35.57 1.35 -8.64
CA ALA A 103 -35.52 -0.10 -8.48
C ALA A 103 -34.13 -0.60 -8.06
N VAL A 104 -33.05 -0.10 -8.69
CA VAL A 104 -31.69 -0.54 -8.35
C VAL A 104 -31.23 -0.03 -6.98
N LEU A 105 -31.69 1.16 -6.56
CA LEU A 105 -31.46 1.66 -5.20
C LEU A 105 -32.15 0.78 -4.15
N LEU A 106 -33.37 0.32 -4.43
CA LEU A 106 -34.05 -0.62 -3.55
C LEU A 106 -33.30 -1.95 -3.50
N LEU A 107 -32.92 -2.49 -4.65
CA LEU A 107 -32.15 -3.73 -4.76
C LEU A 107 -30.87 -3.66 -3.94
N GLY A 108 -30.06 -2.60 -4.11
CA GLY A 108 -28.84 -2.39 -3.33
C GLY A 108 -29.08 -2.32 -1.82
N SER A 109 -30.19 -1.70 -1.41
CA SER A 109 -30.58 -1.61 0.01
C SER A 109 -30.96 -2.96 0.62
N LEU A 110 -31.66 -3.80 -0.15
CA LEU A 110 -32.05 -5.16 0.26
C LEU A 110 -30.84 -6.10 0.27
N CYS A 111 -29.94 -5.97 -0.72
CA CYS A 111 -28.72 -6.78 -0.82
C CYS A 111 -27.58 -6.32 0.10
N SER A 112 -27.79 -5.28 0.91
CA SER A 112 -26.84 -4.90 1.97
C SER A 112 -26.76 -5.95 3.09
N ILE A 113 -27.70 -6.91 3.13
CA ILE A 113 -27.70 -8.03 4.07
C ILE A 113 -27.61 -9.35 3.31
N LYS A 114 -27.01 -10.37 3.93
CA LYS A 114 -26.76 -11.67 3.31
C LYS A 114 -28.03 -12.28 2.71
N ARG A 115 -29.13 -12.27 3.47
CA ARG A 115 -30.42 -12.83 3.02
C ARG A 115 -30.88 -12.21 1.70
N GLY A 116 -30.70 -10.91 1.48
CA GLY A 116 -31.07 -10.27 0.22
C GLY A 116 -30.20 -10.71 -0.95
N ARG A 117 -28.91 -10.97 -0.71
CA ARG A 117 -27.99 -11.52 -1.71
C ARG A 117 -28.27 -12.98 -2.05
N ASP A 118 -28.81 -13.75 -1.10
CA ASP A 118 -29.21 -15.14 -1.36
C ASP A 118 -30.37 -15.24 -2.39
N PHE A 119 -31.09 -14.15 -2.65
CA PHE A 119 -32.17 -14.08 -3.65
C PHE A 119 -31.74 -13.44 -4.98
N LEU A 120 -30.47 -13.10 -5.18
CA LEU A 120 -29.98 -12.63 -6.48
C LEU A 120 -29.92 -13.80 -7.48
N ASP A 121 -30.41 -13.57 -8.69
CA ASP A 121 -30.48 -14.58 -9.76
C ASP A 121 -29.95 -14.04 -11.10
N GLU A 122 -30.07 -14.83 -12.17
CA GLU A 122 -29.65 -14.44 -13.51
C GLU A 122 -30.30 -13.13 -13.97
N THR A 123 -31.58 -12.92 -13.67
CA THR A 123 -32.31 -11.68 -13.99
C THR A 123 -31.67 -10.49 -13.30
N SER A 124 -31.28 -10.64 -12.03
CA SER A 124 -30.57 -9.60 -11.28
C SER A 124 -29.26 -9.20 -11.97
N TYR A 125 -28.42 -10.15 -12.34
CA TYR A 125 -27.12 -9.86 -12.94
C TYR A 125 -27.24 -9.32 -14.37
N GLU A 126 -28.19 -9.81 -15.17
CA GLU A 126 -28.50 -9.24 -16.49
C GLU A 126 -28.98 -7.79 -16.38
N GLY A 127 -29.84 -7.50 -15.40
CA GLY A 127 -30.29 -6.15 -15.10
C GLY A 127 -29.17 -5.21 -14.66
N LEU A 128 -28.28 -5.67 -13.77
CA LEU A 128 -27.11 -4.90 -13.33
C LEU A 128 -26.13 -4.66 -14.49
N LYS A 129 -25.90 -5.67 -15.34
CA LYS A 129 -25.11 -5.55 -16.57
C LYS A 129 -25.69 -4.51 -17.52
N PHE A 130 -27.00 -4.53 -17.74
CA PHE A 130 -27.68 -3.53 -18.55
C PHE A 130 -27.48 -2.12 -17.99
N MET A 131 -27.63 -1.98 -16.67
CA MET A 131 -27.56 -0.70 -15.97
C MET A 131 -26.15 -0.11 -15.88
N ILE A 132 -25.11 -0.93 -15.70
CA ILE A 132 -23.73 -0.42 -15.59
C ILE A 132 -23.20 0.12 -16.93
N LEU A 133 -23.76 -0.36 -18.05
CA LEU A 133 -23.45 0.08 -19.41
C LEU A 133 -24.46 1.09 -19.96
N ASP A 134 -25.43 1.53 -19.16
CA ASP A 134 -26.46 2.49 -19.53
C ASP A 134 -25.82 3.82 -19.95
N ASP A 135 -26.35 4.52 -20.96
CA ASP A 135 -25.82 5.82 -21.38
C ASP A 135 -26.18 6.94 -20.37
N ASN A 136 -27.20 6.74 -19.54
CA ASN A 136 -27.59 7.69 -18.50
C ASN A 136 -26.71 7.55 -17.24
N LEU A 137 -25.99 8.63 -16.91
CA LEU A 137 -25.10 8.66 -15.74
C LEU A 137 -25.82 8.37 -14.41
N GLN A 138 -27.05 8.88 -14.21
CA GLN A 138 -27.78 8.65 -12.96
C GLN A 138 -28.14 7.17 -12.77
N ALA A 139 -28.42 6.45 -13.86
CA ALA A 139 -28.65 5.01 -13.82
C ALA A 139 -27.36 4.26 -13.47
N ARG A 140 -26.23 4.62 -14.10
CA ARG A 140 -24.91 4.04 -13.80
C ARG A 140 -24.49 4.26 -12.35
N GLU A 141 -24.65 5.47 -11.83
CA GLU A 141 -24.34 5.80 -10.43
C GLU A 141 -25.18 4.97 -9.45
N ALA A 142 -26.49 4.88 -9.68
CA ALA A 142 -27.38 4.11 -8.82
C ALA A 142 -27.06 2.60 -8.88
N CYS A 143 -26.72 2.09 -10.06
CA CYS A 143 -26.28 0.71 -10.23
C CYS A 143 -24.99 0.44 -9.48
N GLN A 144 -24.01 1.33 -9.62
CA GLN A 144 -22.72 1.14 -8.97
C GLN A 144 -22.82 1.25 -7.45
N TRP A 145 -23.67 2.15 -6.95
CA TRP A 145 -24.00 2.21 -5.52
C TRP A 145 -24.58 0.89 -5.01
N ALA A 146 -25.48 0.26 -5.78
CA ALA A 146 -26.03 -1.05 -5.43
C ALA A 146 -24.96 -2.15 -5.45
N ILE A 147 -24.08 -2.14 -6.45
CA ILE A 147 -22.95 -3.07 -6.54
C ILE A 147 -22.03 -2.94 -5.32
N CYS A 148 -21.67 -1.73 -4.89
CA CYS A 148 -20.87 -1.51 -3.67
C CYS A 148 -21.51 -2.19 -2.44
N ARG A 149 -22.84 -2.18 -2.33
CA ARG A 149 -23.55 -2.86 -1.25
C ARG A 149 -23.50 -4.38 -1.38
N ILE A 150 -23.62 -4.91 -2.60
CA ILE A 150 -23.52 -6.34 -2.86
C ILE A 150 -22.10 -6.83 -2.50
N VAL A 151 -21.04 -6.19 -3.02
CA VAL A 151 -19.64 -6.61 -2.80
C VAL A 151 -19.12 -6.34 -1.38
N SER A 152 -19.86 -5.59 -0.56
CA SER A 152 -19.48 -5.36 0.85
C SER A 152 -19.43 -6.65 1.69
N GLY A 153 -20.13 -7.70 1.24
CA GLY A 153 -20.03 -9.06 1.79
C GLY A 153 -19.22 -9.98 0.89
N ARG A 154 -18.42 -10.87 1.48
CA ARG A 154 -17.64 -11.88 0.73
C ARG A 154 -18.51 -12.72 -0.21
N ASP A 155 -19.68 -13.15 0.25
CA ASP A 155 -20.64 -13.91 -0.55
C ASP A 155 -21.13 -13.13 -1.78
N GLY A 156 -21.25 -11.80 -1.66
CA GLY A 156 -21.60 -10.94 -2.80
C GLY A 156 -20.45 -10.78 -3.81
N VAL A 157 -19.20 -10.74 -3.35
CA VAL A 157 -18.02 -10.76 -4.24
C VAL A 157 -17.99 -12.08 -5.02
N GLU A 158 -18.14 -13.22 -4.34
CA GLU A 158 -18.16 -14.55 -4.96
C GLU A 158 -19.28 -14.66 -6.01
N GLN A 159 -20.45 -14.13 -5.71
CA GLN A 159 -21.58 -14.07 -6.63
C GLN A 159 -21.32 -13.22 -7.88
N ILE A 160 -20.76 -12.01 -7.73
CA ILE A 160 -20.45 -11.10 -8.85
C ILE A 160 -19.32 -11.64 -9.74
N VAL A 161 -18.33 -12.31 -9.13
CA VAL A 161 -17.29 -13.02 -9.87
C VAL A 161 -17.89 -14.17 -10.68
N LYS A 162 -18.75 -14.98 -10.06
CA LYS A 162 -19.40 -16.13 -10.70
C LYS A 162 -20.32 -15.72 -11.85
N SER A 163 -21.02 -14.60 -11.74
CA SER A 163 -21.89 -14.08 -12.80
C SER A 163 -21.14 -13.35 -13.93
N GLU A 164 -19.81 -13.27 -13.84
CA GLU A 164 -18.93 -12.53 -14.75
C GLU A 164 -19.21 -11.02 -14.86
N LEU A 165 -20.02 -10.45 -13.96
CA LEU A 165 -20.36 -9.02 -13.98
C LEU A 165 -19.12 -8.12 -13.86
N VAL A 166 -18.03 -8.62 -13.25
CA VAL A 166 -16.73 -7.93 -13.19
C VAL A 166 -16.22 -7.54 -14.59
N LYS A 167 -16.45 -8.38 -15.62
CA LYS A 167 -16.03 -8.06 -17.00
C LYS A 167 -16.75 -6.83 -17.55
N ASP A 168 -18.03 -6.71 -17.24
CA ASP A 168 -18.85 -5.57 -17.65
C ASP A 168 -18.49 -4.31 -16.85
N MET A 169 -18.17 -4.46 -15.55
CA MET A 169 -17.63 -3.37 -14.73
C MET A 169 -16.30 -2.83 -15.30
N ILE A 170 -15.37 -3.71 -15.68
CA ILE A 170 -14.09 -3.33 -16.32
C ILE A 170 -14.33 -2.66 -17.68
N SER A 171 -15.26 -3.18 -18.47
CA SER A 171 -15.60 -2.59 -19.78
C SER A 171 -16.17 -1.18 -19.61
N SER A 172 -17.03 -0.98 -18.61
CA SER A 172 -17.57 0.34 -18.28
C SER A 172 -16.46 1.27 -17.78
N PHE A 173 -15.60 0.83 -16.87
CA PHE A 173 -14.44 1.59 -16.40
C PHE A 173 -13.59 2.10 -17.55
N LEU A 174 -13.21 1.22 -18.48
CA LEU A 174 -12.33 1.57 -19.59
C LEU A 174 -12.99 2.51 -20.61
N LYS A 175 -14.33 2.49 -20.71
CA LYS A 175 -15.11 3.43 -21.54
C LYS A 175 -15.14 4.81 -20.90
N HIS A 176 -15.38 4.88 -19.60
CA HIS A 176 -15.70 6.11 -18.87
C HIS A 176 -14.46 6.82 -18.27
N ALA A 177 -13.38 6.08 -18.00
CA ALA A 177 -12.13 6.65 -17.48
C ALA A 177 -11.20 7.25 -18.57
N GLN A 178 -11.65 7.39 -19.82
CA GLN A 178 -10.80 7.88 -20.92
C GLN A 178 -10.55 9.39 -20.85
N GLU A 179 -11.52 10.14 -20.32
CA GLU A 179 -11.47 11.58 -20.21
C GLU A 179 -11.69 11.97 -18.75
N ASN A 180 -10.94 12.94 -18.25
CA ASN A 180 -11.14 13.51 -16.91
C ASN A 180 -12.45 14.30 -16.85
N GLN A 181 -13.57 13.58 -16.90
CA GLN A 181 -14.90 14.16 -16.79
C GLN A 181 -15.25 14.22 -15.31
N VAL A 182 -15.11 15.41 -14.72
CA VAL A 182 -15.48 15.69 -13.33
C VAL A 182 -16.91 15.23 -13.03
N GLU A 183 -17.80 15.27 -14.03
CA GLU A 183 -19.18 14.80 -13.92
C GLU A 183 -19.28 13.30 -13.62
N GLU A 184 -18.34 12.47 -14.10
CA GLU A 184 -18.34 11.01 -13.88
C GLU A 184 -17.52 10.58 -12.65
N ALA A 185 -16.90 11.53 -11.94
CA ALA A 185 -15.97 11.21 -10.85
C ALA A 185 -16.60 10.33 -9.76
N ARG A 186 -17.84 10.64 -9.36
CA ARG A 186 -18.57 9.86 -8.35
C ARG A 186 -18.81 8.42 -8.81
N TYR A 187 -19.21 8.23 -10.06
CA TYR A 187 -19.41 6.91 -10.65
C TYR A 187 -18.10 6.11 -10.64
N LEU A 188 -17.01 6.73 -11.10
CA LEU A 188 -15.69 6.09 -11.15
C LEU A 188 -15.17 5.72 -9.76
N ILE A 189 -15.32 6.59 -8.75
CA ILE A 189 -14.94 6.29 -7.36
C ILE A 189 -15.67 5.04 -6.85
N MET A 190 -17.00 4.99 -6.96
CA MET A 190 -17.76 3.82 -6.51
C MET A 190 -17.39 2.54 -7.30
N LEU A 191 -16.94 2.70 -8.55
CA LEU A 191 -16.48 1.58 -9.37
C LEU A 191 -15.11 1.06 -8.92
N LEU A 192 -14.18 1.96 -8.59
CA LEU A 192 -12.90 1.62 -7.98
C LEU A 192 -13.10 0.99 -6.58
N GLU A 193 -13.98 1.54 -5.74
CA GLU A 193 -14.33 0.94 -4.44
C GLU A 193 -14.78 -0.52 -4.61
N SER A 194 -15.63 -0.79 -5.60
CA SER A 194 -16.06 -2.17 -5.88
C SER A 194 -14.93 -3.05 -6.39
N PHE A 195 -14.01 -2.51 -7.20
CA PHE A 195 -12.79 -3.22 -7.58
C PHE A 195 -11.94 -3.58 -6.36
N LEU A 196 -11.80 -2.69 -5.37
CA LEU A 196 -11.03 -2.97 -4.15
C LEU A 196 -11.57 -4.19 -3.39
N TYR A 197 -12.89 -4.41 -3.37
CA TYR A 197 -13.48 -5.63 -2.79
C TYR A 197 -13.20 -6.88 -3.63
N VAL A 198 -13.24 -6.78 -4.95
CA VAL A 198 -12.94 -7.91 -5.86
C VAL A 198 -11.45 -8.29 -5.80
N LEU A 199 -10.57 -7.30 -5.78
CA LEU A 199 -9.11 -7.45 -5.76
C LEU A 199 -8.55 -8.01 -4.44
N GLN A 200 -9.37 -8.16 -3.40
CA GLN A 200 -8.95 -8.84 -2.16
C GLN A 200 -8.69 -10.35 -2.36
N TYR A 201 -9.13 -10.91 -3.48
CA TYR A 201 -9.04 -12.35 -3.77
C TYR A 201 -8.26 -12.58 -5.07
N ASP A 202 -7.42 -13.61 -5.09
CA ASP A 202 -6.58 -13.95 -6.26
C ASP A 202 -7.41 -14.20 -7.53
N ASP A 203 -8.53 -14.92 -7.39
CA ASP A 203 -9.48 -15.17 -8.49
C ASP A 203 -10.10 -13.88 -9.03
N GLY A 204 -10.29 -12.88 -8.16
CA GLY A 204 -10.77 -11.56 -8.54
C GLY A 204 -9.74 -10.79 -9.37
N ILE A 205 -8.45 -10.85 -8.99
CA ILE A 205 -7.36 -10.19 -9.72
C ILE A 205 -7.28 -10.67 -11.18
N GLN A 206 -7.56 -11.95 -11.45
CA GLN A 206 -7.51 -12.52 -12.80
C GLN A 206 -8.39 -11.79 -13.83
N PHE A 207 -9.48 -11.15 -13.40
CA PHE A 207 -10.34 -10.38 -14.32
C PHE A 207 -9.68 -9.11 -14.84
N PHE A 208 -8.74 -8.54 -14.08
CA PHE A 208 -8.10 -7.25 -14.39
C PHE A 208 -6.87 -7.40 -15.27
N LEU A 209 -6.22 -8.56 -15.21
CA LEU A 209 -5.00 -8.86 -15.96
C LEU A 209 -5.25 -8.88 -17.47
N LYS A 210 -4.33 -8.28 -18.21
CA LYS A 210 -4.29 -8.23 -19.68
C LYS A 210 -5.53 -7.56 -20.28
N LYS A 211 -6.19 -6.67 -19.51
CA LYS A 211 -7.37 -5.88 -19.93
C LYS A 211 -7.09 -4.38 -20.03
N ASN A 212 -5.82 -3.96 -20.02
CA ASN A 212 -5.42 -2.54 -20.00
C ASN A 212 -5.88 -1.77 -18.75
N VAL A 213 -6.37 -2.44 -17.69
CA VAL A 213 -6.80 -1.75 -16.46
C VAL A 213 -5.61 -1.11 -15.76
N VAL A 214 -4.48 -1.84 -15.64
CA VAL A 214 -3.23 -1.30 -15.07
C VAL A 214 -2.76 -0.06 -15.81
N GLN A 215 -2.78 -0.09 -17.15
CA GLN A 215 -2.44 1.06 -17.97
C GLN A 215 -3.37 2.25 -17.68
N ARG A 216 -4.69 2.02 -17.67
CA ARG A 216 -5.69 3.07 -17.46
C ARG A 216 -5.57 3.71 -16.07
N LEU A 217 -5.42 2.90 -15.02
CA LEU A 217 -5.20 3.40 -13.66
C LEU A 217 -3.91 4.23 -13.57
N ASN A 218 -2.85 3.80 -14.26
CA ASN A 218 -1.60 4.56 -14.31
C ASN A 218 -1.74 5.90 -15.07
N GLU A 219 -2.51 5.93 -16.15
CA GLU A 219 -2.85 7.18 -16.85
C GLU A 219 -3.63 8.13 -15.95
N MET A 220 -4.56 7.61 -15.13
CA MET A 220 -5.31 8.40 -14.15
C MET A 220 -4.38 9.00 -13.09
N LEU A 221 -3.44 8.22 -12.54
CA LEU A 221 -2.43 8.71 -11.59
C LEU A 221 -1.50 9.77 -12.17
N LYS A 222 -1.23 9.75 -13.48
CA LYS A 222 -0.38 10.78 -14.11
C LYS A 222 -1.06 12.13 -14.24
N ASN A 223 -2.37 12.19 -14.13
CA ASN A 223 -3.14 13.39 -14.38
C ASN A 223 -3.54 14.06 -13.07
N GLU A 224 -2.78 15.09 -12.66
CA GLU A 224 -2.93 15.86 -11.41
C GLU A 224 -4.33 16.48 -11.19
N LYS A 225 -5.19 16.52 -12.22
CA LYS A 225 -6.57 17.01 -12.10
C LYS A 225 -7.57 15.95 -11.66
N ASN A 226 -7.18 14.69 -11.54
CA ASN A 226 -8.07 13.64 -11.04
C ASN A 226 -8.34 13.82 -9.54
N THR A 227 -9.48 13.32 -9.07
CA THR A 227 -9.89 13.42 -7.65
C THR A 227 -9.93 12.06 -6.96
N TYR A 228 -9.47 11.01 -7.63
CA TYR A 228 -9.61 9.60 -7.22
C TYR A 228 -8.27 8.85 -7.33
N PHE A 229 -7.20 9.49 -6.86
CA PHE A 229 -5.85 8.94 -6.91
C PHE A 229 -5.65 7.83 -5.90
N ASP A 230 -6.20 7.96 -4.71
CA ASP A 230 -6.05 7.01 -3.61
C ASP A 230 -6.70 5.67 -3.96
N GLU A 231 -7.94 5.63 -4.48
CA GLU A 231 -8.54 4.35 -4.87
C GLU A 231 -7.84 3.73 -6.09
N SER A 232 -7.35 4.56 -7.02
CA SER A 232 -6.59 4.07 -8.18
C SER A 232 -5.27 3.44 -7.75
N LEU A 233 -4.57 4.07 -6.80
CA LEU A 233 -3.31 3.60 -6.25
C LEU A 233 -3.50 2.35 -5.38
N ASP A 234 -4.56 2.28 -4.57
CA ASP A 234 -4.91 1.09 -3.80
C ASP A 234 -5.23 -0.10 -4.73
N CYS A 235 -6.02 0.12 -5.78
CA CYS A 235 -6.30 -0.92 -6.79
C CYS A 235 -5.01 -1.46 -7.40
N LEU A 236 -4.10 -0.58 -7.83
CA LEU A 236 -2.80 -0.99 -8.39
C LEU A 236 -1.94 -1.73 -7.34
N SER A 237 -1.95 -1.30 -6.09
CA SER A 237 -1.22 -1.96 -5.00
C SER A 237 -1.69 -3.39 -4.76
N LYS A 238 -3.01 -3.64 -4.87
CA LYS A 238 -3.61 -4.99 -4.76
C LYS A 238 -3.31 -5.85 -5.98
N ILE A 239 -3.38 -5.29 -7.20
CA ILE A 239 -2.99 -6.00 -8.42
C ILE A 239 -1.51 -6.43 -8.34
N ALA A 240 -0.64 -5.61 -7.76
CA ALA A 240 0.78 -5.90 -7.56
C ALA A 240 1.05 -7.13 -6.68
N VAL A 241 0.08 -7.62 -5.91
CA VAL A 241 0.26 -8.83 -5.11
C VAL A 241 0.39 -10.06 -6.02
N ASN A 242 -0.32 -10.10 -7.14
CA ASN A 242 -0.26 -11.20 -8.11
C ASN A 242 0.99 -11.14 -9.00
N PHE A 243 1.54 -12.30 -9.40
CA PHE A 243 2.75 -12.37 -10.24
C PHE A 243 2.58 -11.68 -11.61
N GLU A 244 1.52 -12.00 -12.37
CA GLU A 244 1.27 -11.37 -13.67
C GLU A 244 0.94 -9.87 -13.50
N GLY A 245 0.24 -9.51 -12.42
CA GLY A 245 -0.05 -8.12 -12.07
C GLY A 245 1.23 -7.30 -11.84
N LYS A 246 2.24 -7.87 -11.17
CA LYS A 246 3.58 -7.24 -11.03
C LYS A 246 4.21 -6.98 -12.39
N GLU A 247 4.17 -7.95 -13.30
CA GLU A 247 4.74 -7.79 -14.64
C GLU A 247 4.07 -6.63 -15.39
N GLU A 248 2.74 -6.51 -15.34
CA GLU A 248 2.02 -5.37 -15.96
C GLU A 248 2.41 -4.03 -15.35
N ILE A 249 2.51 -3.94 -14.02
CA ILE A 249 2.92 -2.74 -13.29
C ILE A 249 4.32 -2.29 -13.73
N ILE A 250 5.25 -3.23 -13.88
CA ILE A 250 6.61 -2.98 -14.34
C ILE A 250 6.61 -2.56 -15.81
N ASN A 251 5.89 -3.28 -16.67
CA ASN A 251 5.81 -3.00 -18.11
C ASN A 251 5.23 -1.61 -18.40
N HIS A 252 4.24 -1.18 -17.61
CA HIS A 252 3.61 0.13 -17.74
C HIS A 252 4.31 1.25 -16.96
N LYS A 253 5.47 0.97 -16.34
CA LYS A 253 6.26 1.94 -15.53
C LYS A 253 5.40 2.60 -14.44
N VAL A 254 4.58 1.82 -13.77
CA VAL A 254 3.71 2.31 -12.70
C VAL A 254 4.53 2.71 -11.48
N ILE A 255 5.67 2.05 -11.23
CA ILE A 255 6.62 2.39 -10.15
C ILE A 255 7.06 3.86 -10.22
N ASP A 256 7.44 4.34 -11.40
CA ASP A 256 7.84 5.74 -11.63
C ASP A 256 6.70 6.72 -11.30
N THR A 257 5.47 6.35 -11.63
CA THR A 257 4.29 7.18 -11.36
C THR A 257 3.94 7.17 -9.87
N ALA A 258 3.92 6.00 -9.24
CA ALA A 258 3.68 5.82 -7.81
C ALA A 258 4.74 6.54 -6.96
N SER A 259 5.99 6.64 -7.42
CA SER A 259 7.06 7.32 -6.68
C SER A 259 6.80 8.81 -6.40
N LYS A 260 5.90 9.45 -7.16
CA LYS A 260 5.49 10.84 -6.91
C LYS A 260 4.69 10.96 -5.61
N TYR A 261 3.90 9.95 -5.29
CA TYR A 261 3.03 9.91 -4.11
C TYR A 261 3.76 9.55 -2.81
N LEU A 262 5.05 9.17 -2.89
CA LEU A 262 5.90 9.02 -1.69
C LEU A 262 6.15 10.35 -0.96
N GLU A 263 5.83 11.49 -1.58
CA GLU A 263 5.91 12.82 -0.97
C GLU A 263 4.52 13.45 -0.79
N SER A 264 3.45 12.65 -0.84
CA SER A 264 2.10 13.16 -0.64
C SER A 264 1.92 13.72 0.78
N GLU A 265 1.02 14.69 0.93
CA GLU A 265 0.54 15.15 2.24
C GLU A 265 -0.43 14.13 2.86
N GLU A 266 -1.06 13.29 2.03
CA GLU A 266 -2.03 12.29 2.46
C GLU A 266 -1.35 10.95 2.77
N ILE A 267 -1.39 10.55 4.04
CA ILE A 267 -0.72 9.33 4.53
C ILE A 267 -1.15 8.07 3.76
N LYS A 268 -2.43 7.97 3.39
CA LYS A 268 -2.96 6.83 2.63
C LYS A 268 -2.29 6.70 1.26
N GLU A 269 -2.06 7.82 0.57
CA GLU A 269 -1.41 7.81 -0.73
C GLU A 269 0.04 7.32 -0.62
N ILE A 270 0.76 7.80 0.40
CA ILE A 270 2.12 7.31 0.69
C ILE A 270 2.07 5.80 0.98
N GLN A 271 1.13 5.34 1.81
CA GLN A 271 0.98 3.93 2.16
C GLN A 271 0.78 3.05 0.92
N TYR A 272 -0.17 3.40 0.05
CA TYR A 272 -0.44 2.62 -1.15
C TYR A 272 0.72 2.66 -2.15
N ALA A 273 1.42 3.80 -2.26
CA ALA A 273 2.62 3.91 -3.07
C ALA A 273 3.73 2.98 -2.58
N VAL A 274 3.99 2.96 -1.26
CA VAL A 274 4.99 2.07 -0.64
C VAL A 274 4.62 0.61 -0.90
N ILE A 275 3.38 0.20 -0.63
CA ILE A 275 2.93 -1.20 -0.84
C ILE A 275 3.09 -1.62 -2.31
N LEU A 276 2.70 -0.76 -3.24
CA LEU A 276 2.84 -1.02 -4.67
C LEU A 276 4.31 -1.22 -5.05
N ILE A 277 5.19 -0.31 -4.63
CA ILE A 277 6.62 -0.36 -4.94
C ILE A 277 7.25 -1.59 -4.26
N MET A 278 6.90 -1.87 -3.00
CA MET A 278 7.35 -3.05 -2.25
C MET A 278 7.07 -4.33 -3.03
N ASN A 279 5.82 -4.50 -3.47
CA ASN A 279 5.36 -5.68 -4.20
C ASN A 279 6.05 -5.80 -5.56
N ALA A 280 6.20 -4.69 -6.29
CA ALA A 280 6.85 -4.70 -7.59
C ALA A 280 8.36 -4.95 -7.49
N ALA A 281 9.01 -4.43 -6.44
CA ALA A 281 10.43 -4.59 -6.18
C ALA A 281 10.85 -6.01 -5.77
N ILE A 282 9.92 -6.96 -5.61
CA ILE A 282 10.28 -8.39 -5.49
C ILE A 282 10.85 -8.90 -6.83
N HIS A 283 10.34 -8.39 -7.95
CA HIS A 283 10.77 -8.78 -9.29
C HIS A 283 12.05 -8.06 -9.71
N LEU A 284 12.97 -8.74 -10.41
CA LEU A 284 14.27 -8.18 -10.81
C LEU A 284 14.13 -6.87 -11.60
N GLU A 285 13.25 -6.82 -12.59
CA GLU A 285 13.05 -5.59 -13.37
C GLU A 285 12.41 -4.47 -12.54
N GLY A 286 11.60 -4.80 -11.54
CA GLY A 286 11.08 -3.83 -10.57
C GLY A 286 12.20 -3.23 -9.72
N LYS A 287 13.14 -4.07 -9.22
CA LYS A 287 14.34 -3.61 -8.50
C LYS A 287 15.16 -2.63 -9.37
N LYS A 288 15.39 -3.00 -10.63
CA LYS A 288 16.10 -2.14 -11.58
C LYS A 288 15.39 -0.80 -11.80
N GLN A 289 14.06 -0.78 -11.88
CA GLN A 289 13.30 0.47 -11.96
C GLN A 289 13.42 1.29 -10.67
N CYS A 290 13.48 0.68 -9.49
CA CYS A 290 13.72 1.42 -8.25
C CYS A 290 15.15 2.00 -8.17
N THR A 291 16.16 1.25 -8.62
CA THR A 291 17.58 1.64 -8.50
C THR A 291 18.03 2.60 -9.60
N TYR A 292 17.65 2.38 -10.86
CA TYR A 292 18.21 3.11 -12.01
C TYR A 292 17.33 4.27 -12.51
N VAL A 293 16.24 4.60 -11.83
CA VAL A 293 15.46 5.81 -12.13
C VAL A 293 16.22 7.04 -11.65
N LYS A 294 16.37 8.03 -12.55
CA LYS A 294 16.93 9.39 -12.35
C LYS A 294 17.58 9.63 -10.97
N ASN A 295 18.87 9.31 -10.83
CA ASN A 295 19.69 9.64 -9.65
C ASN A 295 19.15 9.11 -8.31
N ASP A 296 18.83 7.81 -8.22
CA ASP A 296 18.45 7.16 -6.94
C ASP A 296 17.23 7.80 -6.25
N PHE A 297 16.35 8.46 -7.02
CA PHE A 297 15.25 9.29 -6.52
C PHE A 297 14.27 8.50 -5.64
N ILE A 298 13.88 7.29 -6.06
CA ILE A 298 12.93 6.45 -5.33
C ILE A 298 13.54 6.00 -4.00
N ILE A 299 14.80 5.56 -4.02
CA ILE A 299 15.54 5.16 -2.81
C ILE A 299 15.63 6.34 -1.84
N THR A 300 15.98 7.53 -2.33
CA THR A 300 16.09 8.74 -1.51
C THR A 300 14.77 9.08 -0.83
N LYS A 301 13.64 9.00 -1.55
CA LYS A 301 12.31 9.23 -0.97
C LYS A 301 11.94 8.21 0.10
N LEU A 302 12.18 6.93 -0.16
CA LEU A 302 11.90 5.87 0.81
C LEU A 302 12.74 6.04 2.08
N ILE A 303 14.01 6.44 1.94
CA ILE A 303 14.88 6.74 3.09
C ILE A 303 14.37 7.97 3.83
N ASN A 304 14.00 9.04 3.13
CA ASN A 304 13.43 10.23 3.76
C ASN A 304 12.17 9.88 4.57
N LEU A 305 11.28 9.03 4.05
CA LEU A 305 10.12 8.53 4.80
C LEU A 305 10.52 7.71 6.03
N LEU A 306 11.57 6.90 5.94
CA LEU A 306 12.08 6.09 7.04
C LEU A 306 12.72 6.93 8.16
N THR A 307 13.38 8.04 7.81
CA THR A 307 14.16 8.87 8.74
C THR A 307 13.43 10.13 9.22
N ASN A 308 12.26 10.45 8.64
CA ASN A 308 11.54 11.67 8.98
C ASN A 308 10.60 11.42 10.16
N ASP A 309 11.02 11.89 11.34
CA ASP A 309 10.25 11.79 12.59
C ASP A 309 8.95 12.60 12.60
N ASN A 310 8.68 13.44 11.59
CA ASN A 310 7.43 14.20 11.50
C ASN A 310 6.23 13.34 11.09
N TYR A 311 6.47 12.16 10.52
CA TYR A 311 5.39 11.25 10.18
C TYR A 311 5.10 10.33 11.37
N ASP A 312 3.92 10.47 11.96
CA ASP A 312 3.39 9.51 12.93
C ASP A 312 2.85 8.27 12.19
N PHE A 313 3.77 7.55 11.53
CA PHE A 313 3.42 6.34 10.82
C PHE A 313 3.07 5.23 11.81
N GLU A 314 1.91 4.60 11.60
CA GLU A 314 1.59 3.35 12.27
C GLU A 314 2.69 2.31 11.99
N GLY A 315 3.06 1.50 13.00
CA GLY A 315 4.23 0.61 12.92
C GLY A 315 4.20 -0.46 11.80
N PHE A 316 3.09 -0.62 11.06
CA PHE A 316 3.08 -1.43 9.84
C PHE A 316 3.76 -0.72 8.67
N MET A 317 3.61 0.60 8.54
CA MET A 317 4.11 1.34 7.37
C MET A 317 5.64 1.44 7.38
N LEU A 318 6.25 1.62 8.57
CA LEU A 318 7.71 1.54 8.72
C LEU A 318 8.24 0.17 8.29
N ARG A 319 7.53 -0.92 8.63
CA ARG A 319 7.92 -2.27 8.20
C ARG A 319 7.83 -2.44 6.69
N ASP A 320 6.80 -1.86 6.06
CA ASP A 320 6.66 -1.90 4.60
C ASP A 320 7.75 -1.09 3.89
N ILE A 321 8.14 0.08 4.42
CA ILE A 321 9.27 0.87 3.90
C ILE A 321 10.58 0.09 4.03
N GLN A 322 10.86 -0.47 5.22
CA GLN A 322 12.05 -1.30 5.46
C GLN A 322 12.09 -2.52 4.52
N GLN A 323 10.95 -3.20 4.35
CA GLN A 323 10.85 -4.35 3.46
C GLN A 323 11.04 -3.94 1.98
N THR A 324 10.55 -2.76 1.59
CA THR A 324 10.78 -2.20 0.26
C THR A 324 12.27 -1.98 0.00
N LEU A 325 12.97 -1.35 0.95
CA LEU A 325 14.42 -1.13 0.86
C LEU A 325 15.18 -2.47 0.81
N LYS A 326 14.77 -3.47 1.60
CA LYS A 326 15.32 -4.83 1.54
C LYS A 326 15.14 -5.48 0.17
N ASN A 327 13.94 -5.42 -0.40
CA ASN A 327 13.67 -5.95 -1.73
C ASN A 327 14.56 -5.28 -2.80
N ILE A 328 14.71 -3.94 -2.74
CA ILE A 328 15.60 -3.20 -3.66
C ILE A 328 17.06 -3.61 -3.46
N SER A 329 17.48 -3.81 -2.20
CA SER A 329 18.86 -4.17 -1.85
C SER A 329 19.30 -5.56 -2.31
N GLU A 330 18.36 -6.44 -2.70
CA GLU A 330 18.73 -7.70 -3.34
C GLU A 330 19.48 -7.47 -4.67
N LEU A 331 19.37 -6.26 -5.26
CA LEU A 331 20.24 -5.82 -6.34
C LEU A 331 21.50 -5.14 -5.75
N PRO A 332 22.73 -5.56 -6.12
CA PRO A 332 23.96 -5.02 -5.54
C PRO A 332 24.08 -3.48 -5.62
N ASP A 333 23.76 -2.90 -6.77
CA ASP A 333 23.76 -1.44 -6.95
C ASP A 333 22.72 -0.77 -6.04
N GLY A 334 21.56 -1.40 -5.85
CA GLY A 334 20.52 -0.95 -4.94
C GLY A 334 21.01 -0.96 -3.49
N PHE A 335 21.64 -2.04 -3.05
CA PHE A 335 22.23 -2.13 -1.71
C PHE A 335 23.28 -1.05 -1.50
N TYR A 336 24.21 -0.90 -2.44
CA TYR A 336 25.26 0.11 -2.38
C TYR A 336 24.69 1.52 -2.21
N GLN A 337 23.68 1.90 -3.00
CA GLN A 337 23.06 3.23 -2.92
C GLN A 337 22.29 3.43 -1.62
N ILE A 338 21.53 2.43 -1.16
CA ILE A 338 20.80 2.54 0.10
C ILE A 338 21.78 2.69 1.27
N THR A 339 22.82 1.85 1.34
CA THR A 339 23.87 1.93 2.36
C THR A 339 24.58 3.28 2.34
N LYS A 340 24.90 3.79 1.15
CA LYS A 340 25.53 5.10 0.96
C LYS A 340 24.72 6.22 1.59
N ILE A 341 23.41 6.27 1.33
CA ILE A 341 22.54 7.35 1.80
C ILE A 341 22.25 7.19 3.31
N LEU A 342 21.96 5.98 3.76
CA LEU A 342 21.65 5.68 5.17
C LEU A 342 22.87 5.72 6.11
N ALA A 343 24.10 5.81 5.60
CA ALA A 343 25.29 5.92 6.45
C ALA A 343 25.24 7.12 7.43
N ASN A 344 24.51 8.18 7.07
CA ASN A 344 24.27 9.34 7.93
C ASN A 344 23.29 9.06 9.09
N ASN A 345 22.58 7.93 9.07
CA ASN A 345 21.64 7.51 10.11
C ASN A 345 21.90 6.05 10.50
N VAL A 346 22.90 5.84 11.35
CA VAL A 346 23.39 4.52 11.76
C VAL A 346 22.31 3.67 12.41
N GLU A 347 21.42 4.28 13.20
CA GLU A 347 20.30 3.59 13.84
C GLU A 347 19.37 2.96 12.81
N LYS A 348 18.88 3.76 11.84
CA LYS A 348 18.02 3.24 10.77
C LYS A 348 18.73 2.26 9.85
N LEU A 349 20.02 2.48 9.57
CA LEU A 349 20.82 1.53 8.80
C LEU A 349 20.93 0.17 9.52
N ASN A 350 21.13 0.18 10.83
CA ASN A 350 21.17 -1.01 11.68
C ASN A 350 19.81 -1.72 11.75
N GLU A 351 18.71 -0.97 11.88
CA GLU A 351 17.35 -1.52 11.84
C GLU A 351 17.06 -2.27 10.53
N VAL A 352 17.49 -1.72 9.39
CA VAL A 352 17.19 -2.30 8.07
C VAL A 352 18.11 -3.49 7.78
N PHE A 353 19.43 -3.33 7.90
CA PHE A 353 20.40 -4.32 7.39
C PHE A 353 21.33 -4.91 8.45
N GLY A 354 21.42 -4.28 9.62
CA GLY A 354 22.37 -4.68 10.65
C GLY A 354 23.83 -4.66 10.17
N PRO A 355 24.69 -5.49 10.76
CA PRO A 355 26.14 -5.52 10.47
C PRO A 355 26.53 -5.90 9.04
N SER A 356 25.60 -6.42 8.23
CA SER A 356 25.86 -6.82 6.84
C SER A 356 26.34 -5.67 5.95
N VAL A 357 26.12 -4.42 6.36
CA VAL A 357 26.50 -3.21 5.62
C VAL A 357 27.99 -2.90 5.68
N ILE A 358 28.74 -3.49 6.62
CA ILE A 358 30.18 -3.19 6.83
C ILE A 358 30.97 -3.33 5.54
N LEU A 359 30.74 -4.42 4.79
CA LEU A 359 31.43 -4.68 3.52
C LEU A 359 31.13 -3.59 2.47
N SER A 360 29.86 -3.20 2.35
CA SER A 360 29.45 -2.18 1.38
C SER A 360 29.95 -0.79 1.75
N LEU A 361 29.91 -0.43 3.04
CA LEU A 361 30.51 0.80 3.55
C LEU A 361 32.02 0.84 3.31
N ALA A 362 32.70 -0.28 3.48
CA ALA A 362 34.13 -0.32 3.26
C ALA A 362 34.50 -0.32 1.76
N GLN A 363 33.64 -0.84 0.88
CA GLN A 363 33.77 -0.66 -0.56
C GLN A 363 33.56 0.79 -1.01
N LEU A 364 32.81 1.60 -0.25
CA LEU A 364 32.68 3.04 -0.47
C LEU A 364 33.96 3.82 -0.10
N LEU A 365 34.78 3.29 0.80
CA LEU A 365 36.10 3.84 1.13
C LEU A 365 37.10 3.56 0.00
N PRO A 366 38.03 4.49 -0.31
CA PRO A 366 39.05 4.26 -1.33
C PRO A 366 39.99 3.11 -0.90
N LYS A 367 40.57 2.40 -1.86
CA LYS A 367 41.72 1.53 -1.55
C LYS A 367 42.97 2.40 -1.40
N THR A 368 43.90 1.97 -0.55
CA THR A 368 45.21 2.64 -0.41
C THR A 368 45.90 2.83 -1.76
N SER A 369 45.84 1.81 -2.63
CA SER A 369 46.41 1.85 -3.98
C SER A 369 45.68 2.79 -4.95
N GLU A 370 44.47 3.22 -4.63
CA GLU A 370 43.67 4.18 -5.42
C GLU A 370 43.92 5.63 -4.98
N LEU A 371 44.58 5.84 -3.83
CA LEU A 371 44.93 7.18 -3.35
C LEU A 371 46.08 7.75 -4.19
N ALA A 372 45.94 9.00 -4.62
CA ALA A 372 46.99 9.70 -5.37
C ALA A 372 48.27 9.90 -4.54
N ARG A 373 48.12 10.04 -3.22
CA ARG A 373 49.20 10.18 -2.25
C ARG A 373 48.82 9.49 -0.95
N PRO A 374 48.99 8.16 -0.82
CA PRO A 374 48.72 7.48 0.44
C PRO A 374 49.58 8.07 1.56
N PRO A 375 49.07 8.18 2.80
CA PRO A 375 47.74 7.76 3.28
C PRO A 375 46.62 8.83 3.12
N PHE A 376 46.81 9.84 2.28
CA PHE A 376 45.91 11.00 2.19
C PHE A 376 44.71 10.76 1.27
N LEU A 377 43.52 11.01 1.82
CA LEU A 377 42.21 11.04 1.15
C LEU A 377 42.05 12.26 0.23
N ASP A 378 41.19 12.13 -0.78
CA ASP A 378 40.73 13.26 -1.59
C ASP A 378 39.90 14.21 -0.73
N GLU A 379 40.34 15.47 -0.61
CA GLU A 379 39.68 16.52 0.17
C GLU A 379 38.20 16.69 -0.21
N LYS A 380 37.85 16.49 -1.48
CA LYS A 380 36.46 16.66 -1.94
C LYS A 380 35.51 15.59 -1.43
N LYS A 381 36.05 14.44 -1.01
CA LYS A 381 35.29 13.28 -0.52
C LYS A 381 35.63 12.91 0.91
N ALA A 382 36.57 13.62 1.54
CA ALA A 382 37.05 13.29 2.87
C ALA A 382 35.89 13.25 3.89
N ASP A 383 34.97 14.23 3.84
CA ASP A 383 33.83 14.27 4.75
C ASP A 383 32.84 13.11 4.50
N GLU A 384 32.59 12.77 3.23
CA GLU A 384 31.77 11.60 2.86
C GLU A 384 32.41 10.30 3.37
N TYR A 385 33.72 10.15 3.22
CA TYR A 385 34.48 8.99 3.70
C TYR A 385 34.52 8.90 5.23
N LYS A 386 34.60 10.03 5.94
CA LYS A 386 34.52 10.06 7.41
C LYS A 386 33.20 9.52 7.92
N VAL A 387 32.08 9.84 7.25
CA VAL A 387 30.76 9.27 7.59
C VAL A 387 30.83 7.74 7.50
N TYR A 388 31.29 7.19 6.38
CA TYR A 388 31.36 5.74 6.20
C TYR A 388 32.28 5.06 7.22
N ALA A 389 33.45 5.64 7.49
CA ALA A 389 34.38 5.12 8.49
C ALA A 389 33.77 5.16 9.90
N LYS A 390 33.10 6.25 10.26
CA LYS A 390 32.38 6.37 11.54
C LYS A 390 31.32 5.27 11.66
N THR A 391 30.49 5.10 10.64
CA THR A 391 29.44 4.07 10.63
C THR A 391 30.03 2.67 10.77
N ILE A 392 31.11 2.33 10.05
CA ILE A 392 31.82 1.04 10.19
C ILE A 392 32.29 0.83 11.62
N CYS A 393 32.95 1.84 12.21
CA CYS A 393 33.44 1.76 13.58
C CYS A 393 32.27 1.56 14.56
N GLU A 394 31.14 2.25 14.36
CA GLU A 394 29.95 2.07 15.20
C GLU A 394 29.44 0.63 15.16
N PHE A 395 29.33 0.02 13.98
CA PHE A 395 28.91 -1.38 13.86
C PHE A 395 29.90 -2.33 14.53
N ILE A 396 31.21 -2.16 14.32
CA ILE A 396 32.22 -3.05 14.93
C ILE A 396 32.23 -2.95 16.46
N LEU A 397 32.07 -1.74 17.00
CA LEU A 397 32.11 -1.50 18.44
C LEU A 397 30.80 -1.88 19.14
N LYS A 398 29.64 -1.54 18.57
CA LYS A 398 28.33 -1.68 19.22
C LYS A 398 27.62 -3.02 18.95
N THR A 399 27.97 -3.74 17.89
CA THR A 399 27.32 -5.02 17.58
C THR A 399 27.75 -6.11 18.59
N PRO A 400 26.81 -6.78 19.26
CA PRO A 400 27.13 -7.91 20.14
C PRO A 400 27.57 -9.16 19.34
N ASP A 401 28.20 -10.11 20.02
CA ASP A 401 28.48 -11.46 19.51
C ASP A 401 29.49 -11.57 18.35
N ASP A 402 30.40 -10.60 18.21
CA ASP A 402 31.50 -10.59 17.22
C ASP A 402 31.06 -10.73 15.75
N LEU A 403 29.76 -10.72 15.44
CA LEU A 403 29.24 -10.87 14.08
C LEU A 403 29.80 -9.78 13.14
N ALA A 404 29.90 -8.55 13.64
CA ALA A 404 30.51 -7.44 12.89
C ALA A 404 32.00 -7.68 12.60
N LEU A 405 32.74 -8.34 13.51
CA LEU A 405 34.14 -8.70 13.29
C LEU A 405 34.27 -9.78 12.22
N ILE A 406 33.43 -10.83 12.29
CA ILE A 406 33.41 -11.92 11.30
C ILE A 406 33.21 -11.35 9.89
N ILE A 407 32.25 -10.43 9.73
CA ILE A 407 31.99 -9.76 8.46
C ILE A 407 33.17 -8.86 8.06
N ALA A 408 33.75 -8.11 9.00
CA ALA A 408 34.89 -7.23 8.72
C ALA A 408 36.15 -7.98 8.28
N PHE A 409 36.30 -9.25 8.70
CA PHE A 409 37.42 -10.11 8.33
C PHE A 409 37.27 -10.83 7.00
N GLU A 410 36.20 -10.58 6.23
CA GLU A 410 36.17 -11.10 4.86
C GLU A 410 37.32 -10.50 4.03
N ASP A 411 38.16 -11.39 3.48
CA ASP A 411 39.44 -11.08 2.82
C ASP A 411 39.35 -10.05 1.67
N THR A 412 38.14 -9.76 1.19
CA THR A 412 37.91 -8.92 0.01
C THR A 412 38.08 -7.43 0.25
N VAL A 413 38.04 -6.97 1.50
CA VAL A 413 37.89 -5.53 1.81
C VAL A 413 39.12 -4.90 2.45
N LYS A 414 40.00 -5.68 3.10
CA LYS A 414 41.15 -5.17 3.86
C LYS A 414 40.79 -4.00 4.79
N ILE A 415 39.82 -4.22 5.67
CA ILE A 415 39.19 -3.17 6.47
C ILE A 415 40.19 -2.31 7.26
N VAL A 416 41.26 -2.93 7.78
CA VAL A 416 42.34 -2.25 8.53
C VAL A 416 43.00 -1.16 7.70
N GLU A 417 43.41 -1.46 6.46
CA GLU A 417 44.04 -0.48 5.56
C GLU A 417 43.09 0.68 5.24
N LYS A 418 41.78 0.41 5.19
CA LYS A 418 40.77 1.41 4.85
C LYS A 418 40.44 2.36 5.99
N ILE A 419 40.50 1.90 7.25
CA ILE A 419 40.14 2.74 8.41
C ILE A 419 41.35 3.43 9.04
N VAL A 420 42.56 2.87 8.93
CA VAL A 420 43.77 3.45 9.56
C VAL A 420 44.08 4.86 9.07
N VAL A 421 43.74 5.18 7.82
CA VAL A 421 43.91 6.53 7.24
C VAL A 421 43.20 7.61 8.05
N PHE A 422 42.11 7.29 8.76
CA PHE A 422 41.33 8.29 9.50
C PHE A 422 42.00 8.75 10.80
N LEU A 423 43.03 8.04 11.29
CA LEU A 423 43.79 8.45 12.48
C LEU A 423 44.52 9.79 12.30
N ILE A 424 44.92 10.13 11.07
CA ILE A 424 45.62 11.39 10.76
C ILE A 424 44.68 12.55 10.39
N TYR A 425 43.38 12.27 10.22
CA TYR A 425 42.33 13.28 10.01
C TYR A 425 41.74 13.80 11.33
N ASN A 426 42.41 13.50 12.45
CA ASN A 426 42.11 14.02 13.78
C ASN A 426 42.31 15.54 13.81
N SER A 427 41.24 16.27 13.52
CA SER A 427 41.12 17.68 13.86
C SER A 427 40.42 17.79 15.22
N GLU A 428 40.57 18.91 15.93
CA GLU A 428 39.79 19.19 17.15
C GLU A 428 38.26 19.04 16.95
N GLN A 429 37.78 19.00 15.70
CA GLN A 429 36.37 18.86 15.34
C GLN A 429 35.91 17.40 15.17
N ASP A 430 36.81 16.42 15.06
CA ASP A 430 36.49 15.00 14.79
C ASP A 430 37.12 14.02 15.81
N GLU A 431 37.27 14.46 17.07
CA GLU A 431 37.86 13.65 18.17
C GLU A 431 37.12 12.31 18.37
N GLU A 432 35.79 12.29 18.13
CA GLU A 432 34.97 11.07 18.21
C GLU A 432 35.40 10.02 17.20
N LEU A 433 35.53 10.37 15.92
CA LEU A 433 35.94 9.44 14.87
C LEU A 433 37.34 8.90 15.14
N PHE A 434 38.24 9.75 15.64
CA PHE A 434 39.58 9.34 16.04
C PHE A 434 39.57 8.24 17.11
N HIS A 435 38.85 8.46 18.21
CA HIS A 435 38.72 7.47 19.29
C HIS A 435 38.08 6.17 18.80
N MET A 436 36.99 6.29 18.05
CA MET A 436 36.30 5.16 17.45
C MET A 436 37.21 4.33 16.54
N THR A 437 38.04 4.99 15.73
CA THR A 437 38.98 4.31 14.84
C THR A 437 40.05 3.56 15.64
N MET A 438 40.61 4.18 16.69
CA MET A 438 41.60 3.53 17.56
C MET A 438 41.03 2.31 18.27
N GLU A 439 39.84 2.42 18.86
CA GLU A 439 39.17 1.28 19.50
C GLU A 439 38.83 0.18 18.50
N THR A 440 38.35 0.56 17.31
CA THR A 440 38.03 -0.41 16.25
C THR A 440 39.27 -1.17 15.78
N LEU A 441 40.38 -0.47 15.53
CA LEU A 441 41.66 -1.10 15.17
C LEU A 441 42.17 -2.01 16.30
N THR A 442 42.04 -1.60 17.55
CA THR A 442 42.40 -2.42 18.71
C THR A 442 41.59 -3.71 18.74
N LYS A 443 40.27 -3.61 18.55
CA LYS A 443 39.36 -4.76 18.54
C LYS A 443 39.67 -5.70 17.38
N LEU A 444 39.88 -5.18 16.18
CA LEU A 444 40.25 -5.97 14.99
C LEU A 444 41.60 -6.70 15.18
N CYS A 445 42.64 -5.99 15.64
CA CYS A 445 43.98 -6.57 15.84
C CYS A 445 44.05 -7.56 17.00
N SER A 446 43.18 -7.40 18.01
CA SER A 446 43.08 -8.36 19.11
C SER A 446 42.40 -9.66 18.67
N ALA A 447 41.46 -9.56 17.72
CA ALA A 447 40.67 -10.70 17.27
C ALA A 447 41.31 -11.47 16.10
N ASP A 448 42.19 -10.83 15.30
CA ASP A 448 42.85 -11.46 14.16
C ASP A 448 44.32 -11.02 13.98
N GLN A 449 45.22 -12.00 13.92
CA GLN A 449 46.65 -11.78 13.73
C GLN A 449 46.98 -11.21 12.34
N SER A 450 46.21 -11.58 11.30
CA SER A 450 46.43 -11.04 9.95
C SER A 450 46.14 -9.54 9.90
N SER A 451 45.10 -9.09 10.61
CA SER A 451 44.73 -7.70 10.77
C SER A 451 45.82 -6.90 11.48
N LEU A 452 46.44 -7.46 12.53
CA LEU A 452 47.59 -6.86 13.19
C LEU A 452 48.80 -6.73 12.25
N GLN A 453 49.13 -7.80 11.51
CA GLN A 453 50.24 -7.77 10.54
C GLN A 453 49.99 -6.72 9.45
N THR A 454 48.75 -6.64 8.96
CA THR A 454 48.34 -5.64 7.95
C THR A 454 48.52 -4.22 8.50
N LEU A 455 48.15 -3.97 9.75
CA LEU A 455 48.36 -2.66 10.38
C LEU A 455 49.86 -2.34 10.53
N GLN A 456 50.68 -3.30 10.96
CA GLN A 456 52.12 -3.13 11.10
C GLN A 456 52.78 -2.79 9.75
N ASP A 457 52.42 -3.51 8.69
CA ASP A 457 52.95 -3.27 7.34
C ASP A 457 52.52 -1.89 6.83
N TYR A 458 51.26 -1.50 7.07
CA TYR A 458 50.76 -0.18 6.71
C TYR A 458 51.51 0.95 7.44
N LEU A 459 51.70 0.83 8.76
CA LEU A 459 52.43 1.82 9.57
C LEU A 459 53.91 1.90 9.16
N LYS A 460 54.52 0.77 8.82
CA LYS A 460 55.90 0.75 8.32
C LYS A 460 56.04 1.47 6.98
N GLU A 461 55.06 1.33 6.09
CA GLU A 461 55.10 1.93 4.76
C GLU A 461 54.70 3.41 4.77
N TYR A 462 53.66 3.79 5.51
CA TYR A 462 53.02 5.11 5.45
C TYR A 462 53.08 5.91 6.76
N GLY A 463 53.58 5.32 7.85
CA GLY A 463 53.49 5.86 9.21
C GLY A 463 54.22 7.19 9.41
N ASP A 464 55.30 7.44 8.67
CA ASP A 464 56.17 8.61 8.82
C ASP A 464 55.81 9.79 7.91
N PHE A 465 54.76 9.66 7.10
CA PHE A 465 54.30 10.70 6.20
C PHE A 465 53.58 11.81 6.99
N TYR A 466 54.01 13.06 6.79
CA TYR A 466 53.38 14.23 7.40
C TYR A 466 52.08 14.57 6.69
N HIS A 467 50.96 14.59 7.41
CA HIS A 467 49.70 15.08 6.86
C HIS A 467 49.83 16.58 6.52
N PRO A 468 49.49 17.00 5.28
CA PRO A 468 49.85 18.33 4.77
C PRO A 468 49.20 19.48 5.53
N TYR A 469 48.07 19.23 6.21
CA TYR A 469 47.32 20.25 6.94
C TYR A 469 47.51 20.21 8.45
N THR A 470 47.62 19.01 9.02
CA THR A 470 47.71 18.84 10.48
C THR A 470 49.16 18.78 10.94
N GLY A 471 50.10 18.47 10.05
CA GLY A 471 51.52 18.29 10.38
C GLY A 471 51.79 17.08 11.25
N VAL A 472 50.81 16.19 11.43
CA VAL A 472 50.90 15.01 12.28
C VAL A 472 51.27 13.79 11.44
N LYS A 473 52.09 12.89 12.00
CA LYS A 473 52.39 11.58 11.43
C LYS A 473 51.50 10.51 12.05
N LEU A 474 51.18 9.49 11.26
CA LEU A 474 50.37 8.36 11.72
C LEU A 474 51.06 7.59 12.87
N ASN A 475 52.38 7.39 12.82
CA ASN A 475 53.15 6.78 13.90
C ASN A 475 53.03 7.58 15.21
N ASP A 476 53.20 8.91 15.13
CA ASP A 476 53.10 9.79 16.30
C ASP A 476 51.69 9.72 16.93
N VAL A 477 50.64 9.59 16.11
CA VAL A 477 49.27 9.44 16.60
C VAL A 477 49.10 8.15 17.41
N VAL A 478 49.54 7.02 16.84
CA VAL A 478 49.41 5.70 17.49
C VAL A 478 50.24 5.64 18.77
N GLU A 479 51.48 6.16 18.75
CA GLU A 479 52.37 6.17 19.92
C GLU A 479 51.84 7.03 21.06
N ASN A 480 51.20 8.16 20.75
CA ASN A 480 50.72 9.12 21.75
C ASN A 480 49.28 8.88 22.21
N TYR A 481 48.58 7.88 21.68
CA TYR A 481 47.24 7.54 22.15
C TYR A 481 47.24 7.15 23.64
N LYS A 482 46.18 7.56 24.35
CA LYS A 482 46.08 7.38 25.81
C LYS A 482 45.99 5.90 26.20
N ASP A 483 45.19 5.13 25.47
CA ASP A 483 45.12 3.68 25.62
C ASP A 483 46.32 3.05 24.90
N LYS A 484 47.15 2.33 25.66
CA LYS A 484 48.36 1.69 25.13
C LYS A 484 48.10 0.30 24.56
N THR A 485 46.88 -0.22 24.64
CA THR A 485 46.56 -1.58 24.20
C THR A 485 46.93 -1.82 22.74
N LEU A 486 46.56 -0.92 21.80
CA LEU A 486 46.98 -1.07 20.40
C LEU A 486 48.50 -1.04 20.23
N LEU A 487 49.18 -0.15 20.96
CA LEU A 487 50.64 -0.04 20.90
C LEU A 487 51.32 -1.30 21.46
N GLU A 488 50.78 -1.88 22.53
CA GLU A 488 51.26 -3.11 23.14
C GLU A 488 51.09 -4.30 22.18
N LEU A 489 49.94 -4.43 21.52
CA LEU A 489 49.69 -5.39 20.45
C LEU A 489 50.72 -5.25 19.32
N LEU A 490 50.93 -4.01 18.84
CA LEU A 490 51.90 -3.72 17.77
C LEU A 490 53.35 -4.06 18.17
N GLN A 491 53.67 -4.01 19.47
CA GLN A 491 54.99 -4.36 20.02
C GLN A 491 55.13 -5.85 20.36
N GLY A 492 54.08 -6.68 20.14
CA GLY A 492 54.08 -8.09 20.50
C GLY A 492 54.07 -8.34 22.01
N LYS A 493 53.61 -7.37 22.80
CA LYS A 493 53.40 -7.50 24.24
C LYS A 493 51.96 -7.99 24.45
N TYR A 494 51.81 -9.29 24.71
CA TYR A 494 50.54 -9.92 25.05
C TYR A 494 50.55 -10.41 26.49
#